data_AF-A0AAF3J9B4-F1
#
_entry.id   AF-A0AAF3J9B4-F1
#
_cell.length_a   1.000
_cell.length_b   1.000
_cell.length_c   1.000
_cell.angle_alpha   90.00
_cell.angle_beta   90.00
_cell.angle_gamma   90.00
#
_symmetry.space_group_name_H-M   'P 1'
#
loop_
_entity.id
_entity.type
_entity.pdbx_description
1 polymer ?
#
loop_
_entity_poly.entity_id
_entity_poly.type
_entity_poly.pdbx_seq_one_letter_code
_entity_poly.pdbx_strand_id
1 'polypeptide(L)' 'MIEFGPDQYAGLAIMLCAAIGVVANGTVVFWISKLPSMQNAFGRLSRSQATADLLHGCSFFFYFGPMLIL' A
#
# COMPACT_ATOMS: atom_id res chain seq x y z
N MET A 1 3.13 -21.61 23.49
CA MET A 1 2.52 -20.98 22.31
C MET A 1 2.44 -19.50 22.62
N ILE A 2 2.95 -18.61 21.77
CA ILE A 2 2.73 -17.17 21.97
C ILE A 2 1.31 -16.90 21.49
N GLU A 3 0.41 -16.53 22.41
CA GLU A 3 -0.94 -16.07 22.07
C GLU A 3 -0.88 -14.56 21.79
N PHE A 4 -1.35 -14.16 20.61
CA PHE A 4 -1.46 -12.76 20.24
C PHE A 4 -2.78 -12.17 20.77
N GLY A 5 -2.75 -10.91 21.19
CA GLY A 5 -3.95 -10.15 21.48
C GLY A 5 -4.74 -9.78 20.21
N PRO A 6 -6.03 -9.41 20.33
CA PRO A 6 -6.86 -9.01 19.19
C PRO A 6 -6.24 -7.85 18.38
N ASP A 7 -5.61 -6.89 19.04
CA ASP A 7 -4.94 -5.76 18.39
C ASP A 7 -3.73 -6.21 17.57
N GLN A 8 -2.96 -7.17 18.09
CA GLN A 8 -1.79 -7.72 17.39
C GLN A 8 -2.20 -8.51 16.15
N TYR A 9 -3.34 -9.23 16.18
CA TYR A 9 -3.92 -9.85 14.99
C TYR A 9 -4.36 -8.81 13.96
N ALA A 10 -4.98 -7.72 14.38
CA ALA A 10 -5.36 -6.62 13.50
C ALA A 10 -4.12 -5.95 12.86
N GLY A 11 -3.08 -5.72 13.66
CA GLY A 11 -1.79 -5.19 13.19
C GLY A 11 -1.15 -6.07 12.13
N LEU A 12 -1.10 -7.39 12.36
CA LEU A 12 -0.59 -8.35 11.38
C LEU A 12 -1.41 -8.34 10.07
N ALA A 13 -2.74 -8.31 10.17
CA ALA A 13 -3.61 -8.24 9.00
C ALA A 13 -3.40 -6.94 8.20
N ILE A 14 -3.29 -5.80 8.90
CA ILE A 14 -3.01 -4.50 8.30
C ILE A 14 -1.66 -4.52 7.59
N MET A 15 -0.61 -5.04 8.22
CA MET A 15 0.71 -5.12 7.59
C MET A 15 0.70 -5.98 6.34
N LEU A 16 0.02 -7.13 6.34
CA LEU A 16 -0.09 -7.98 5.15
C LEU A 16 -0.84 -7.28 4.01
N CYS A 17 -1.99 -6.69 4.29
CA CYS A 17 -2.77 -5.95 3.29
C CYS A 17 -1.99 -4.73 2.75
N ALA A 18 -1.34 -3.97 3.64
CA ALA A 18 -0.55 -2.81 3.28
C ALA A 18 0.66 -3.19 2.41
N ALA A 19 1.34 -4.30 2.71
CA ALA A 19 2.46 -4.80 1.89
C ALA A 19 2.02 -5.11 0.45
N ILE A 20 0.89 -5.81 0.30
CA ILE A 20 0.31 -6.10 -1.02
C ILE A 20 -0.05 -4.79 -1.74
N GLY A 21 -0.71 -3.87 -1.03
CA GLY A 21 -1.09 -2.56 -1.57
C GLY A 21 0.11 -1.75 -2.05
N VAL A 22 1.21 -1.72 -1.29
CA VAL A 22 2.45 -1.03 -1.66
C VAL A 22 3.05 -1.63 -2.94
N VAL A 23 3.16 -2.95 -3.04
CA VAL A 23 3.75 -3.61 -4.22
C VAL A 23 2.87 -3.40 -5.46
N ALA A 24 1.56 -3.59 -5.33
CA ALA A 24 0.61 -3.45 -6.44
C ALA A 24 0.59 -2.00 -6.95
N ASN A 25 0.41 -1.02 -6.06
CA ASN A 25 0.34 0.38 -6.45
C ASN A 25 1.69 0.92 -6.92
N GLY A 26 2.80 0.48 -6.34
CA GLY A 26 4.14 0.79 -6.84
C GLY A 26 4.36 0.31 -8.27
N THR A 27 3.87 -0.90 -8.58
CA THR A 27 3.91 -1.47 -9.93
C THR A 27 3.08 -0.64 -10.92
N VAL A 28 1.86 -0.23 -10.52
CA VAL A 28 1.00 0.65 -11.34
C VAL A 28 1.66 2.00 -11.60
N VAL A 29 2.19 2.66 -10.56
CA VAL A 29 2.90 3.93 -10.69
C VAL A 29 4.08 3.79 -11.65
N PHE A 30 4.87 2.73 -11.52
CA PHE A 30 6.02 2.46 -12.39
C PHE A 30 5.60 2.32 -13.86
N TRP A 31 4.66 1.43 -14.17
CA TRP A 31 4.26 1.14 -15.54
C TRP A 31 3.54 2.31 -16.21
N ILE A 32 2.63 2.99 -15.51
CA ILE A 32 1.96 4.17 -16.08
C ILE A 32 2.97 5.27 -16.40
N SER A 33 4.02 5.42 -15.58
CA SER A 33 5.08 6.40 -15.84
C SER A 33 5.95 6.06 -17.05
N LYS A 34 5.93 4.81 -17.51
CA LYS A 34 6.77 4.32 -18.63
C LYS A 34 6.00 4.12 -19.93
N LEU A 35 4.69 3.87 -19.87
CA LEU A 35 3.88 3.59 -21.06
C LEU A 35 3.43 4.89 -21.74
N PRO A 36 3.83 5.14 -23.00
CA PRO A 36 3.41 6.34 -23.74
C PRO A 36 1.90 6.40 -23.95
N SER A 37 1.25 5.24 -24.15
CA SER A 37 -0.21 5.13 -24.28
C SER A 37 -0.97 5.59 -23.04
N MET A 38 -0.31 5.65 -21.87
CA MET A 38 -0.88 6.09 -20.60
C MET A 38 -0.54 7.55 -20.23
N GLN A 39 0.10 8.32 -21.11
CA GLN A 39 0.39 9.76 -20.87
C GLN A 39 -0.83 10.69 -21.09
N ASN A 40 -2.00 10.09 -21.29
CA ASN A 40 -3.28 10.78 -21.41
C ASN A 40 -3.87 11.15 -20.02
N ALA A 41 -5.02 11.82 -20.01
CA ALA A 41 -5.67 12.26 -18.77
C ALA A 41 -6.04 11.10 -17.83
N PHE A 42 -6.53 9.98 -18.37
CA PHE A 42 -6.87 8.80 -17.59
C PHE A 42 -5.64 8.20 -16.92
N GLY A 43 -4.55 8.00 -17.65
CA GLY A 43 -3.33 7.46 -17.05
C GLY A 43 -2.72 8.39 -16.00
N ARG A 44 -2.78 9.72 -16.17
CA ARG A 44 -2.36 10.65 -15.11
C ARG A 44 -3.22 10.54 -13.85
N LEU A 45 -4.55 10.38 -13.99
CA LEU A 45 -5.45 10.16 -12.86
C LEU A 45 -5.13 8.83 -12.15
N SER A 46 -5.04 7.74 -12.90
CA SER A 46 -4.73 6.42 -12.35
C SER A 46 -3.37 6.39 -11.65
N ARG A 47 -2.35 7.08 -12.20
CA ARG A 47 -1.04 7.24 -11.53
C ARG A 47 -1.17 8.00 -10.22
N SER A 48 -1.96 9.07 -10.18
CA SER A 48 -2.16 9.86 -8.97
C SER A 48 -2.86 9.05 -7.88
N GLN A 49 -3.90 8.27 -8.25
CA GLN A 49 -4.60 7.38 -7.32
C GLN A 49 -3.66 6.31 -6.77
N ALA A 50 -2.94 5.60 -7.65
CA ALA A 50 -1.98 4.60 -7.22
C ALA A 50 -0.84 5.21 -6.36
N THR A 51 -0.41 6.44 -6.63
CA THR A 51 0.58 7.11 -5.78
C THR A 51 0.01 7.40 -4.38
N ALA A 52 -1.23 7.84 -4.28
CA ALA A 52 -1.89 8.06 -2.99
C ALA A 52 -2.03 6.75 -2.20
N ASP A 53 -2.48 5.67 -2.85
CA ASP A 53 -2.63 4.36 -2.24
C ASP A 53 -1.28 3.74 -1.84
N LEU A 54 -0.22 3.99 -2.61
CA LEU A 54 1.14 3.61 -2.27
C LEU A 54 1.61 4.29 -0.96
N LEU A 55 1.42 5.61 -0.84
CA LEU A 55 1.79 6.37 0.35
C LEU A 55 0.93 5.98 1.58
N HIS A 56 -0.35 5.74 1.35
CA HIS A 56 -1.26 5.22 2.37
C HIS A 56 -0.78 3.85 2.85
N GLY A 57 -0.49 2.92 1.93
CA GLY A 57 0.05 1.60 2.24
C GLY A 57 1.36 1.67 3.01
N CYS A 58 2.30 2.55 2.62
CA CYS A 58 3.54 2.75 3.37
C CYS A 58 3.28 3.23 4.81
N SER A 59 2.35 4.17 5.00
CA SER A 59 2.00 4.67 6.33
C SER A 59 1.40 3.56 7.21
N PHE A 60 0.54 2.72 6.63
CA PHE A 60 -0.07 1.60 7.36
C PHE A 60 0.92 0.47 7.65
N PHE A 61 1.86 0.21 6.74
CA PHE A 61 2.86 -0.83 6.92
C PHE A 61 3.93 -0.43 7.95
N PHE A 62 4.44 0.80 7.90
CA PHE A 62 5.57 1.23 8.74
C PHE A 62 5.17 1.89 10.07
N TYR A 63 3.94 2.41 10.19
CA TYR A 63 3.49 3.11 11.39
C TYR A 63 2.31 2.41 12.07
N PHE A 64 1.15 2.33 11.41
CA PHE A 64 -0.07 1.84 12.07
C PHE A 64 -0.03 0.35 12.41
N GLY A 65 0.46 -0.50 11.51
CA GLY A 65 0.59 -1.93 11.76
C GLY A 65 1.50 -2.25 12.96
N PRO A 66 2.76 -1.77 12.97
CA PRO A 66 3.66 -1.93 14.11
C PRO A 66 3.11 -1.35 15.42
N MET A 67 2.42 -0.20 15.37
CA MET A 67 1.77 0.41 16.53
C MET A 67 0.74 -0.51 17.19
N LEU A 68 0.07 -1.38 16.43
CA LEU A 68 -0.93 -2.32 16.96
C LEU A 68 -0.30 -3.64 17.46
N ILE A 69 0.94 -3.93 17.07
CA ILE A 69 1.65 -5.15 17.46
C ILE A 69 2.47 -4.93 18.75
N LEU A 70 3.01 -3.73 18.93
CA LEU A 70 3.81 -3.30 20.08
C LEU A 70 2.95 -2.92 21.28
#